data_AF-A0AAU5ZTP1-F1
#
_entry.id   AF-A0AAU5ZTP1-F1
#
_cell.length_a   1.000
_cell.length_b   1.000
_cell.length_c   1.000
_cell.angle_alpha   90.00
_cell.angle_beta   90.00
_cell.angle_gamma   90.00
#
_symmetry.space_group_name_H-M   'P 1'
#
loop_
_entity.id
_entity.type
_entity.pdbx_description
1 polymer ?
#
loop_
_entity_poly.entity_id
_entity_poly.type
_entity_poly.pdbx_seq_one_letter_code
_entity_poly.pdbx_strand_id
1 'polypeptide(L)'
;MATSGDYQPTSGRVERATGVTDGSGNVTLTWPAGAFATPPVVTIGLQAPAGFYSHRITANVAGATTVNVLMAAGITLLGIGVLAAGAAASGVTVHAHASNQ
;
A
#
# COMPACT_ATOMS: atom_id res chain seq x y z
N MET A 1 25.18 -4.96 38.69
CA MET A 1 24.82 -4.19 37.48
C MET A 1 23.33 -4.40 37.26
N ALA A 2 22.48 -3.40 37.48
CA ALA A 2 21.02 -3.56 37.40
C ALA A 2 20.57 -3.43 35.94
N THR A 3 19.80 -4.41 35.45
CA THR A 3 19.19 -4.42 34.10
C THR A 3 17.78 -3.82 34.09
N SER A 4 17.37 -3.14 35.16
CA SER A 4 16.07 -2.50 35.25
C SER A 4 16.08 -1.21 34.42
N GLY A 5 15.39 -1.25 33.28
CA GLY A 5 14.95 -0.07 32.56
C GLY A 5 13.47 -0.21 32.32
N ASP A 6 12.71 0.84 32.62
CA ASP A 6 11.31 0.91 32.25
C ASP A 6 11.23 1.12 30.73
N TYR A 7 10.96 0.05 30.00
CA TYR A 7 10.62 0.14 28.58
C TYR A 7 9.13 0.47 28.47
N GLN A 8 8.84 1.74 28.16
CA GLN A 8 7.52 2.10 27.66
C GLN A 8 7.58 1.98 26.12
N PRO A 9 6.94 0.96 25.50
CA PRO A 9 6.82 0.95 24.05
C PRO A 9 6.06 2.20 23.64
N THR A 10 6.68 3.04 22.82
CA THR A 10 5.94 3.96 21.96
C THR A 10 5.21 3.11 20.94
N SER A 11 4.09 2.52 21.35
CA SER A 11 3.14 1.92 20.43
C SER A 11 2.53 3.05 19.62
N GLY A 12 3.23 3.53 18.59
CA GLY A 12 2.62 4.33 17.55
C GLY A 12 1.38 3.58 17.07
N ARG A 13 0.22 4.24 17.05
CA ARG A 13 -1.03 3.59 16.65
C ARG A 13 -0.86 2.98 15.26
N VAL A 14 -1.20 1.70 15.12
CA VAL A 14 -1.17 0.98 13.85
C VAL A 14 -2.58 0.62 13.44
N GLU A 15 -2.99 1.08 12.26
CA GLU A 15 -4.26 0.70 11.63
C GLU A 15 -4.01 -0.19 10.42
N ARG A 16 -4.99 -1.05 10.13
CA ARG A 16 -4.94 -1.96 8.98
C ARG A 16 -6.23 -1.87 8.20
N ALA A 17 -6.09 -1.82 6.87
CA ALA A 17 -7.23 -1.82 5.97
C ALA A 17 -6.91 -2.68 4.76
N THR A 18 -7.95 -3.30 4.21
CA THR A 18 -7.90 -4.05 2.97
C THR A 18 -8.98 -3.57 2.02
N GLY A 19 -8.65 -3.50 0.75
CA GLY A 19 -9.61 -3.16 -0.30
C GLY A 19 -9.20 -3.78 -1.62
N VAL A 20 -10.13 -3.74 -2.59
CA VAL A 20 -9.90 -4.28 -3.93
C VAL A 20 -9.90 -3.13 -4.92
N THR A 21 -8.96 -3.15 -5.86
CA THR A 21 -8.86 -2.12 -6.88
C THR A 21 -10.03 -2.17 -7.87
N ASP A 22 -10.50 -0.98 -8.26
CA ASP A 22 -11.55 -0.79 -9.25
C ASP A 22 -11.04 -0.96 -10.70
N GLY A 23 -11.91 -0.71 -11.68
CA GLY A 23 -11.57 -0.78 -13.10
C GLY A 23 -10.47 0.19 -13.57
N SER A 24 -10.18 1.22 -12.77
CA SER A 24 -9.07 2.17 -13.01
C SER A 24 -7.81 1.81 -12.20
N GLY A 25 -7.81 0.68 -11.51
CA GLY A 25 -6.71 0.23 -10.66
C GLY A 25 -6.63 0.98 -9.33
N ASN A 26 -7.66 1.72 -8.94
CA ASN A 26 -7.66 2.52 -7.72
C ASN A 26 -8.35 1.80 -6.57
N VAL A 27 -7.85 2.02 -5.35
CA VAL A 27 -8.54 1.66 -4.11
C VAL A 27 -8.35 2.77 -3.10
N THR A 28 -9.41 3.12 -2.39
CA THR A 28 -9.35 4.06 -1.26
C THR A 28 -9.62 3.29 0.02
N LEU A 29 -8.67 3.37 0.95
CA LEU A 29 -8.71 2.73 2.25
C LEU A 29 -9.01 3.81 3.28
N THR A 30 -10.11 3.65 4.01
CA THR A 30 -10.55 4.61 5.03
C THR A 30 -9.99 4.22 6.39
N TRP A 31 -9.50 5.22 7.11
CA TRP A 31 -9.02 5.07 8.48
C TRP A 31 -10.12 5.47 9.47
N PRO A 32 -10.20 4.86 10.65
CA PRO A 32 -11.13 5.29 11.68
C PRO A 32 -10.97 6.79 11.99
N ALA A 33 -12.08 7.48 12.22
CA ALA A 33 -12.04 8.90 12.55
C ALA A 33 -11.18 9.15 13.80
N GLY A 34 -10.29 10.14 13.72
CA GLY A 34 -9.35 10.45 14.80
C GLY A 34 -8.22 9.43 14.98
N ALA A 35 -8.05 8.48 14.06
CA ALA A 35 -6.92 7.55 14.12
C ALA A 35 -5.56 8.22 13.97
N PHE A 36 -5.51 9.16 13.06
CA PHE A 36 -4.31 9.89 12.74
C PHE A 36 -4.62 11.38 12.83
N ALA A 37 -3.76 12.16 13.50
CA ALA A 37 -3.88 13.62 13.53
C ALA A 37 -3.27 14.25 12.27
N THR A 38 -2.35 13.54 11.62
CA THR A 38 -1.65 13.91 10.39
C THR A 38 -1.68 12.71 9.42
N PRO A 39 -1.34 12.88 8.13
CA PRO A 39 -1.24 11.75 7.22
C PRO A 39 -0.26 10.68 7.76
N PRO A 40 -0.69 9.41 7.90
CA PRO A 40 0.17 8.36 8.45
C PRO A 40 1.24 7.91 7.46
N VAL A 41 2.27 7.21 7.95
CA VAL A 41 3.16 6.41 7.10
C VAL A 41 2.44 5.12 6.76
N VAL A 42 2.36 4.80 5.47
CA VAL A 42 1.62 3.64 5.00
C VAL A 42 2.56 2.69 4.26
N THR A 43 2.56 1.43 4.69
CA THR A 43 3.19 0.32 3.97
C THR A 43 2.10 -0.47 3.25
N ILE A 44 2.35 -0.77 1.97
CA ILE A 44 1.39 -1.47 1.10
C ILE A 44 1.92 -2.86 0.74
N GLY A 45 1.07 -3.86 0.90
CA GLY A 45 1.21 -5.19 0.32
C GLY A 45 0.16 -5.41 -0.76
N LEU A 46 0.54 -6.10 -1.85
CA LEU A 46 -0.38 -6.49 -2.92
C LEU A 46 -0.58 -8.00 -2.90
N GLN A 47 -1.83 -8.42 -3.03
CA GLN A 47 -2.21 -9.80 -3.28
C GLN A 47 -2.89 -9.86 -4.66
N ALA A 48 -2.16 -10.41 -5.62
CA ALA A 48 -2.56 -10.52 -7.02
C ALA A 48 -2.09 -11.87 -7.60
N PRO A 49 -2.62 -12.31 -8.74
CA PRO A 49 -2.05 -13.41 -9.52
C PRO A 49 -0.58 -13.16 -9.91
N ALA A 50 0.07 -14.18 -10.48
CA ALA A 50 1.44 -14.03 -10.96
C ALA A 50 1.57 -12.94 -12.04
N GLY A 51 2.57 -12.07 -11.89
CA GLY A 51 2.83 -10.98 -12.83
C GLY A 51 3.70 -9.88 -12.24
N PHE A 52 3.97 -8.85 -13.03
CA PHE A 52 4.65 -7.64 -12.58
C PHE A 52 3.63 -6.57 -12.23
N TYR A 53 3.65 -6.15 -10.97
CA TYR A 53 2.78 -5.12 -10.45
C TYR A 53 3.59 -3.99 -9.86
N SER A 54 3.10 -2.77 -10.04
CA SER A 54 3.58 -1.60 -9.31
C SER A 54 2.38 -0.94 -8.63
N HIS A 55 2.64 -0.30 -7.50
CA HIS A 55 1.64 0.51 -6.82
C HIS A 55 2.21 1.89 -6.53
N ARG A 56 1.30 2.85 -6.38
CA ARG A 56 1.62 4.22 -5.97
C ARG A 56 0.52 4.73 -5.06
N ILE A 57 0.89 5.31 -3.93
CA ILE A 57 -0.03 6.11 -3.12
C ILE A 57 -0.28 7.42 -3.87
N THR A 58 -1.51 7.64 -4.30
CA THR A 58 -1.92 8.82 -5.10
C THR A 58 -2.50 9.93 -4.23
N ALA A 59 -3.07 9.57 -3.07
CA ALA A 59 -3.50 10.52 -2.05
C ALA A 59 -3.29 9.91 -0.66
N ASN A 60 -2.88 10.72 0.32
CA ASN A 60 -2.75 10.29 1.70
C ASN A 60 -3.15 11.43 2.65
N VAL A 61 -4.21 11.20 3.40
CA VAL A 61 -4.74 12.12 4.42
C VAL A 61 -5.03 11.34 5.70
N ALA A 62 -5.19 12.04 6.82
CA ALA A 62 -5.44 11.44 8.13
C ALA A 62 -6.60 10.43 8.15
N GLY A 63 -7.66 10.67 7.36
CA GLY A 63 -8.84 9.81 7.29
C GLY A 63 -8.83 8.77 6.17
N ALA A 64 -7.90 8.82 5.22
CA ALA A 64 -7.90 7.91 4.08
C ALA A 64 -6.57 7.90 3.31
N THR A 65 -6.27 6.76 2.69
CA THR A 65 -5.17 6.59 1.74
C THR A 65 -5.69 5.97 0.45
N THR A 66 -5.37 6.60 -0.68
CA THR A 66 -5.71 6.09 -2.02
C THR A 66 -4.47 5.53 -2.69
N VAL A 67 -4.59 4.33 -3.24
CA VAL A 67 -3.53 3.61 -3.95
C VAL A 67 -3.99 3.32 -5.36
N ASN A 68 -3.12 3.58 -6.33
CA ASN A 68 -3.27 3.09 -7.70
C ASN A 68 -2.33 1.89 -7.91
N VAL A 69 -2.81 0.85 -8.58
CA VAL A 69 -2.06 -0.35 -8.93
C VAL A 69 -2.08 -0.53 -10.44
N LEU A 70 -0.90 -0.74 -11.01
CA LEU A 70 -0.70 -1.05 -12.41
C LEU A 70 -0.12 -2.45 -12.54
N MET A 71 -0.47 -3.12 -13.65
CA MET A 71 0.13 -4.38 -14.06
C MET A 71 0.80 -4.23 -15.42
N ALA A 72 1.92 -4.91 -15.61
CA ALA A 72 2.63 -4.94 -16.88
C ALA A 72 2.87 -6.39 -17.31
N ALA A 73 2.70 -6.63 -18.62
CA ALA A 73 3.14 -7.88 -19.23
C ALA A 73 4.64 -7.84 -19.50
N GLY A 74 5.33 -8.96 -19.28
CA GLY A 74 6.69 -9.15 -19.78
C GLY A 74 6.65 -9.52 -21.26
N ILE A 75 7.42 -8.84 -22.10
CA ILE A 75 7.56 -9.14 -23.52
C ILE A 75 9.04 -9.27 -23.88
N THR A 76 9.34 -10.01 -24.95
CA THR A 76 10.70 -10.09 -25.49
C THR A 76 10.78 -9.31 -26.79
N LEU A 77 11.66 -8.32 -26.84
CA LEU A 77 11.90 -7.52 -28.04
C LEU A 77 13.36 -7.71 -28.47
N LEU A 78 13.58 -8.29 -29.65
CA LEU A 78 14.92 -8.54 -30.21
C LEU A 78 15.86 -9.32 -29.25
N GLY A 79 15.31 -10.22 -28.45
CA GLY A 79 16.07 -11.01 -27.46
C GLY A 79 16.26 -10.34 -26.10
N ILE A 80 15.72 -9.14 -25.88
CA ILE A 80 15.78 -8.42 -24.61
C ILE A 80 14.43 -8.51 -23.91
N GLY A 81 14.42 -8.94 -22.64
CA GLY A 81 13.22 -8.91 -21.81
C GLY A 81 12.88 -7.49 -21.38
N VAL A 82 11.69 -7.01 -21.73
CA VAL A 82 11.18 -5.68 -21.37
C VAL A 82 9.78 -5.77 -20.79
N LEU A 83 9.41 -4.81 -19.95
CA LEU A 83 8.05 -4.65 -19.45
C LEU A 83 7.26 -3.77 -20.41
N ALA A 84 6.06 -4.21 -20.78
CA ALA A 84 5.11 -3.38 -21.51
C ALA A 84 4.64 -2.19 -20.67
N ALA A 85 4.01 -1.20 -21.31
CA ALA A 85 3.37 -0.10 -20.60
C ALA A 85 2.34 -0.65 -19.59
N GLY A 86 2.36 -0.10 -18.37
CA GLY A 86 1.46 -0.52 -17.31
C GLY A 86 0.00 -0.21 -17.64
N ALA A 87 -0.88 -1.19 -17.47
CA ALA A 87 -2.33 -1.03 -17.52
C ALA A 87 -2.91 -1.03 -16.10
N ALA A 88 -4.10 -0.44 -15.93
CA ALA A 88 -4.82 -0.47 -14.66
C ALA A 88 -5.06 -1.92 -14.20
N ALA A 89 -4.62 -2.24 -12.98
CA ALA A 89 -4.80 -3.56 -12.41
C ALA A 89 -6.09 -3.61 -11.58
N SER A 90 -7.19 -4.05 -12.19
CA SER A 90 -8.48 -4.25 -11.51
C SER A 90 -8.50 -5.58 -10.73
N GLY A 91 -9.22 -5.62 -9.60
CA GLY A 91 -9.40 -6.85 -8.82
C GLY A 91 -8.20 -7.27 -7.96
N VAL A 92 -7.18 -6.42 -7.83
CA VAL A 92 -6.03 -6.67 -6.95
C VAL A 92 -6.42 -6.32 -5.52
N THR A 93 -6.16 -7.23 -4.58
CA THR A 93 -6.36 -6.95 -3.16
C THR A 93 -5.14 -6.19 -2.62
N VAL A 94 -5.39 -5.04 -2.02
CA VAL A 94 -4.39 -4.17 -1.41
C VAL A 94 -4.52 -4.26 0.11
N HIS A 95 -3.43 -4.59 0.77
CA HIS A 95 -3.28 -4.63 2.22
C HIS A 95 -2.47 -3.40 2.64
N ALA A 96 -3.03 -2.53 3.48
CA ALA A 96 -2.33 -1.36 3.99
C ALA A 96 -2.15 -1.44 5.49
N HIS A 97 -0.93 -1.16 5.93
CA HIS A 97 -0.59 -0.93 7.33
C HIS A 97 -0.18 0.53 7.49
N ALA A 98 -0.94 1.28 8.29
CA ALA A 98 -0.70 2.69 8.56
C ALA A 98 -0.18 2.86 9.99
N SER A 99 0.88 3.65 10.18
CA SER A 99 1.46 3.96 11.49
C SER A 99 1.73 5.45 11.65
N ASN A 100 1.65 5.94 12.89
CA ASN A 100 2.17 7.26 13.24
C ASN A 100 3.69 7.33 12.96
N GLN A 101 4.17 8.53 12.64
CA GLN A 101 5.61 8.83 12.65
C GLN A 101 6.14 8.97 14.07
#